data_AF-A0A3M0L679-F1
#
_entry.id   AF-A0A3M0L679-F1
#
_cell.length_a   1.000
_cell.length_b   1.000
_cell.length_c   1.000
_cell.angle_alpha   90.00
_cell.angle_beta   90.00
_cell.angle_gamma   90.00
#
_symmetry.space_group_name_H-M   'P 1'
#
loop_
_entity.id
_entity.type
_entity.pdbx_description
1 polymer ?
#
loop_
_entity_poly.entity_id
_entity_poly.type
_entity_poly.pdbx_seq_one_letter_code
_entity_poly.pdbx_strand_id
1 'polypeptide(L)'
;MPPDTQSGVKPTDTQSEAEPTDTKLEAQPTGTRSGVQPTSTRSGAQPTGTRSGAQPTATRSGAQPTATTSGDTIESFSLKDLHGLRKDYTRRPDESIISWLVHLWDAAGEATMLDGTEARHLGSLSHDPVIDQEMMREASPCSLWERVLGSVAQRYLCADNLYTQQTQWKTIEQGIQHLREMAVVEIVFSDDLNTRNPDLVPCTPVMWRKLV
;
A
#
# COMPACT_ATOMS: atom_id res chain seq x y z
N MET A 1 -69.59 28.46 31.68
CA MET A 1 -68.43 29.35 31.56
C MET A 1 -67.45 28.67 30.61
N PRO A 2 -67.10 29.26 29.45
CA PRO A 2 -67.91 29.69 28.29
C PRO A 2 -68.07 28.55 27.21
N PRO A 3 -68.73 28.80 26.05
CA PRO A 3 -69.23 27.81 25.09
C PRO A 3 -68.44 27.76 23.74
N ASP A 4 -68.99 26.99 22.77
CA ASP A 4 -68.93 27.12 21.28
C ASP A 4 -68.58 25.78 20.58
N THR A 5 -69.47 25.08 19.85
CA THR A 5 -70.33 25.38 18.67
C THR A 5 -69.63 25.15 17.32
N GLN A 6 -70.17 24.16 16.58
CA GLN A 6 -70.15 23.91 15.11
C GLN A 6 -68.83 23.48 14.43
N SER A 7 -68.74 22.36 13.68
CA SER A 7 -69.56 21.76 12.59
C SER A 7 -69.14 22.23 11.18
N GLY A 8 -68.67 21.25 10.37
CA GLY A 8 -68.50 21.34 8.90
C GLY A 8 -67.31 22.20 8.46
N VAL A 9 -66.56 21.94 7.40
CA VAL A 9 -66.89 21.39 6.07
C VAL A 9 -65.56 21.00 5.38
N LYS A 10 -65.51 19.82 4.74
CA LYS A 10 -64.66 19.50 3.55
C LYS A 10 -65.53 19.90 2.32
N PRO A 11 -65.06 20.39 1.14
CA PRO A 11 -63.84 19.94 0.46
C PRO A 11 -63.17 20.85 -0.64
N THR A 12 -62.12 20.28 -1.27
CA THR A 12 -61.77 20.32 -2.71
C THR A 12 -60.86 21.44 -3.30
N ASP A 13 -59.78 20.94 -3.92
CA ASP A 13 -58.97 21.34 -5.09
C ASP A 13 -58.68 22.81 -5.41
N THR A 14 -57.41 23.08 -5.77
CA THR A 14 -57.07 23.74 -7.05
C THR A 14 -55.61 23.48 -7.41
N GLN A 15 -55.41 22.96 -8.62
CA GLN A 15 -54.16 22.76 -9.34
C GLN A 15 -53.45 24.10 -9.62
N SER A 16 -52.12 24.08 -9.78
CA SER A 16 -51.51 24.92 -10.81
C SER A 16 -50.23 24.32 -11.38
N GLU A 17 -50.33 24.14 -12.67
CA GLU A 17 -49.41 23.66 -13.69
C GLU A 17 -48.37 24.72 -14.07
N ALA A 18 -47.14 24.30 -14.41
CA ALA A 18 -46.30 24.95 -15.41
C ALA A 18 -45.11 24.03 -15.77
N GLU A 19 -45.22 23.37 -16.91
CA GLU A 19 -44.08 22.96 -17.75
C GLU A 19 -43.43 24.21 -18.38
N PRO A 20 -42.14 24.17 -18.76
CA PRO A 20 -41.88 24.09 -20.20
C PRO A 20 -40.66 23.26 -20.60
N THR A 21 -40.89 22.38 -21.58
CA THR A 21 -40.20 22.29 -22.88
C THR A 21 -38.72 21.87 -22.94
N ASP A 22 -38.56 20.71 -23.59
CA ASP A 22 -37.44 20.21 -24.38
C ASP A 22 -36.35 21.20 -24.79
N THR A 23 -35.09 20.81 -24.58
CA THR A 23 -34.04 21.00 -25.61
C THR A 23 -33.01 19.89 -25.52
N LYS A 24 -33.21 18.90 -26.39
CA LYS A 24 -32.19 18.00 -26.92
C LYS A 24 -31.17 18.83 -27.71
N LEU A 25 -29.89 18.78 -27.33
CA LEU A 25 -28.79 19.17 -28.22
C LEU A 25 -27.70 18.09 -28.20
N GLU A 26 -27.82 17.18 -29.17
CA GLU A 26 -26.70 16.48 -29.76
C GLU A 26 -25.77 17.52 -30.40
N ALA A 27 -24.48 17.45 -30.10
CA ALA A 27 -23.45 18.08 -30.92
C ALA A 27 -22.31 17.06 -31.15
N GLN A 28 -22.36 16.40 -32.31
CA GLN A 28 -21.19 15.80 -32.94
C GLN A 28 -20.19 16.91 -33.28
N PRO A 29 -18.88 16.67 -33.15
CA PRO A 29 -17.90 17.34 -33.99
C PRO A 29 -17.38 16.34 -35.04
N THR A 30 -17.97 16.37 -36.22
CA THR A 30 -17.25 16.05 -37.46
C THR A 30 -16.38 17.25 -37.82
N GLY A 31 -15.06 17.08 -37.89
CA GLY A 31 -14.17 18.16 -38.30
C GLY A 31 -12.69 17.79 -38.38
N THR A 32 -12.32 17.12 -39.46
CA THR A 32 -11.12 17.41 -40.25
C THR A 32 -9.73 17.08 -39.68
N ARG A 33 -9.16 16.01 -40.26
CA ARG A 33 -7.73 15.75 -40.43
C ARG A 33 -6.99 16.99 -40.96
N SER A 34 -5.97 17.46 -40.24
CA SER A 34 -4.86 18.19 -40.87
C SER A 34 -3.58 17.97 -40.07
N GLY A 35 -2.64 17.28 -40.69
CA GLY A 35 -1.31 17.09 -40.14
C GLY A 35 -0.48 18.36 -40.35
N VAL A 36 0.23 18.78 -39.31
CA VAL A 36 1.38 19.67 -39.45
C VAL A 36 2.45 19.23 -38.46
N GLN A 37 3.54 18.70 -39.01
CA GLN A 37 4.83 18.48 -38.40
C GLN A 37 5.46 19.82 -38.01
N PRO A 38 6.03 19.97 -36.80
CA PRO A 38 7.07 20.95 -36.56
C PRO A 38 8.44 20.27 -36.52
N THR A 39 9.14 20.33 -37.65
CA THR A 39 10.61 20.34 -37.69
C THR A 39 11.06 21.77 -37.41
N SER A 40 11.90 21.99 -36.40
CA SER A 40 13.02 22.95 -36.44
C SER A 40 13.89 22.90 -35.17
N THR A 41 15.14 22.51 -35.40
CA THR A 41 16.35 23.24 -34.99
C THR A 41 16.86 23.13 -33.54
N ARG A 42 17.87 22.27 -33.43
CA ARG A 42 18.98 22.25 -32.48
C ARG A 42 19.73 23.60 -32.43
N SER A 43 19.93 24.18 -31.25
CA SER A 43 21.26 24.68 -30.81
C SER A 43 21.25 25.04 -29.33
N GLY A 44 22.35 24.71 -28.64
CA GLY A 44 22.42 24.52 -27.20
C GLY A 44 22.90 25.69 -26.35
N ALA A 45 22.85 25.48 -25.04
CA ALA A 45 23.68 26.12 -24.04
C ALA A 45 23.73 25.21 -22.79
N GLN A 46 24.96 24.80 -22.44
CA GLN A 46 25.35 24.07 -21.24
C GLN A 46 25.19 24.94 -19.98
N PRO A 47 24.72 24.38 -18.85
CA PRO A 47 25.16 24.83 -17.54
C PRO A 47 25.91 23.71 -16.82
N THR A 48 27.22 23.92 -16.66
CA THR A 48 28.06 23.27 -15.65
C THR A 48 27.60 23.69 -14.26
N GLY A 49 27.08 22.74 -13.48
CA GLY A 49 26.71 22.92 -12.08
C GLY A 49 27.08 21.68 -11.27
N THR A 50 28.30 21.68 -10.76
CA THR A 50 28.86 20.67 -9.86
C THR A 50 28.11 20.64 -8.53
N ARG A 51 27.45 19.53 -8.17
CA ARG A 51 27.40 19.05 -6.77
C ARG A 51 26.90 17.61 -6.62
N SER A 52 27.83 16.75 -6.18
CA SER A 52 27.65 15.69 -5.18
C SER A 52 26.64 14.58 -5.47
N GLY A 53 27.03 13.61 -6.31
CA GLY A 53 26.40 12.29 -6.35
C GLY A 53 26.80 11.46 -5.13
N ALA A 54 25.85 11.24 -4.22
CA ALA A 54 25.93 10.13 -3.27
C ALA A 54 25.45 8.87 -4.01
N GLN A 55 26.37 7.92 -4.17
CA GLN A 55 26.17 6.61 -4.78
C GLN A 55 25.26 5.74 -3.90
N PRO A 56 24.11 5.24 -4.39
CA PRO A 56 23.49 4.05 -3.84
C PRO A 56 24.19 2.84 -4.47
N THR A 57 25.17 2.26 -3.76
CA THR A 57 25.69 0.93 -4.09
C THR A 57 24.83 -0.11 -3.40
N ALA A 58 23.86 -0.66 -4.13
CA ALA A 58 23.29 -1.98 -3.89
C ALA A 58 22.67 -2.53 -5.18
N THR A 59 23.44 -2.58 -6.27
CA THR A 59 23.09 -3.41 -7.42
C THR A 59 23.73 -4.78 -7.18
N ARG A 60 22.96 -5.75 -6.67
CA ARG A 60 23.34 -7.16 -6.82
C ARG A 60 23.26 -7.46 -8.32
N SER A 61 24.43 -7.66 -8.91
CA SER A 61 24.58 -8.13 -10.29
C SER A 61 23.74 -9.39 -10.48
N GLY A 62 22.78 -9.32 -11.40
CA GLY A 62 22.02 -10.48 -11.85
C GLY A 62 22.95 -11.42 -12.62
N ALA A 63 23.50 -12.40 -11.92
CA ALA A 63 23.97 -13.63 -12.54
C ALA A 63 22.86 -14.67 -12.42
N GLN A 64 22.18 -14.92 -13.53
CA GLN A 64 21.29 -16.06 -13.73
C GLN A 64 22.05 -17.36 -13.38
N PRO A 65 21.60 -18.19 -12.43
CA PRO A 65 22.15 -19.52 -12.27
C PRO A 65 21.62 -20.38 -13.41
N THR A 66 22.50 -20.75 -14.34
CA THR A 66 22.25 -21.86 -15.25
C THR A 66 21.98 -23.09 -14.40
N ALA A 67 20.74 -23.57 -14.41
CA ALA A 67 20.33 -24.75 -13.67
C ALA A 67 21.21 -25.94 -14.08
N THR A 68 22.04 -26.42 -13.14
CA THR A 68 22.66 -27.75 -13.21
C THR A 68 22.72 -28.31 -11.79
N THR A 69 21.71 -29.11 -11.47
CA THR A 69 21.59 -30.17 -10.45
C THR A 69 22.73 -30.34 -9.43
N SER A 70 22.50 -29.96 -8.16
CA SER A 70 22.62 -30.79 -6.93
C SER A 70 22.84 -29.94 -5.67
N GLY A 71 21.86 -29.93 -4.76
CA GLY A 71 21.97 -29.43 -3.39
C GLY A 71 21.52 -27.98 -3.20
N ASP A 72 20.28 -27.78 -2.73
CA ASP A 72 19.70 -26.49 -2.34
C ASP A 72 20.41 -25.89 -1.12
N THR A 73 21.68 -25.48 -1.30
CA THR A 73 22.37 -24.65 -0.34
C THR A 73 21.96 -23.21 -0.65
N ILE A 74 20.87 -22.75 -0.05
CA ILE A 74 20.58 -21.31 0.01
C ILE A 74 21.86 -20.64 0.54
N GLU A 75 22.46 -19.76 -0.25
CA GLU A 75 23.69 -19.08 0.13
C GLU A 75 23.42 -18.27 1.40
N SER A 76 24.06 -18.64 2.51
CA SER A 76 23.86 -18.00 3.80
C SER A 76 24.41 -16.58 3.80
N PHE A 77 23.70 -15.64 4.43
CA PHE A 77 24.14 -14.27 4.62
C PHE A 77 25.34 -14.18 5.57
N SER A 78 26.29 -13.30 5.25
CA SER A 78 27.35 -12.95 6.19
C SER A 78 26.82 -12.03 7.30
N LEU A 79 27.50 -11.97 8.45
CA LEU A 79 27.16 -11.02 9.53
C LEU A 79 27.16 -9.56 9.05
N LYS A 80 28.00 -9.22 8.08
CA LYS A 80 28.05 -7.89 7.48
C LYS A 80 26.81 -7.60 6.65
N ASP A 81 26.36 -8.58 5.87
CA ASP A 81 25.16 -8.44 5.04
C ASP A 81 23.92 -8.33 5.94
N LEU A 82 23.82 -9.15 6.98
CA LEU A 82 22.75 -9.06 7.98
C LEU A 82 22.72 -7.70 8.68
N HIS A 83 23.87 -7.10 8.97
CA HIS A 83 23.91 -5.73 9.50
C HIS A 83 23.39 -4.70 8.49
N GLY A 84 23.68 -4.88 7.19
CA GLY A 84 23.10 -4.08 6.11
C GLY A 84 21.58 -4.22 6.07
N LEU A 85 21.07 -5.45 6.00
CA LEU A 85 19.65 -5.74 6.00
C LEU A 85 18.95 -5.17 7.24
N ARG A 86 19.56 -5.27 8.42
CA ARG A 86 19.03 -4.67 9.65
C ARG A 86 18.80 -3.17 9.45
N LYS A 87 19.77 -2.45 8.91
CA LYS A 87 19.67 -1.00 8.68
C LYS A 87 18.52 -0.66 7.71
N ASP A 88 18.34 -1.47 6.68
CA ASP A 88 17.37 -1.21 5.63
C ASP A 88 15.93 -1.52 6.09
N TYR A 89 15.76 -2.56 6.92
CA TYR A 89 14.46 -3.02 7.37
C TYR A 89 14.04 -2.57 8.78
N THR A 90 14.89 -1.84 9.51
CA THR A 90 14.52 -1.34 10.85
C THR A 90 13.40 -0.30 10.73
N ARG A 91 12.34 -0.49 11.52
CA ARG A 91 11.22 0.44 11.64
C ARG A 91 11.71 1.81 12.11
N ARG A 92 11.24 2.89 11.48
CA ARG A 92 11.59 4.25 11.96
C ARG A 92 10.84 4.59 13.26
N PRO A 93 11.39 5.44 14.15
CA PRO A 93 10.78 5.73 15.45
C PRO A 93 9.36 6.32 15.38
N ASP A 94 9.05 7.07 14.32
CA ASP A 94 7.78 7.76 14.07
C ASP A 94 6.85 6.99 13.11
N GLU A 95 7.29 5.83 12.63
CA GLU A 95 6.55 5.02 11.67
C GLU A 95 5.63 4.02 12.37
N SER A 96 4.40 3.91 11.88
CA SER A 96 3.45 2.90 12.37
C SER A 96 3.89 1.49 11.94
N ILE A 97 3.41 0.45 12.63
CA ILE A 97 3.67 -0.94 12.20
C ILE A 97 3.18 -1.18 10.77
N ILE A 98 2.02 -0.66 10.38
CA ILE A 98 1.49 -0.89 9.03
C ILE A 98 2.36 -0.19 7.97
N SER A 99 2.71 1.07 8.20
CA SER A 99 3.56 1.82 7.27
C SER A 99 4.93 1.14 7.11
N TRP A 100 5.47 0.63 8.21
CA TRP A 100 6.70 -0.16 8.22
C TRP A 100 6.58 -1.46 7.42
N LEU A 101 5.47 -2.17 7.52
CA LEU A 101 5.21 -3.36 6.70
C LEU A 101 5.18 -3.03 5.20
N VAL A 102 4.55 -1.91 4.81
CA VAL A 102 4.59 -1.49 3.40
C VAL A 102 6.03 -1.19 2.96
N HIS A 103 6.81 -0.50 3.78
CA HIS A 103 8.24 -0.26 3.50
C HIS A 103 9.05 -1.56 3.41
N LEU A 104 8.79 -2.53 4.28
CA LEU A 104 9.42 -3.86 4.25
C LEU A 104 9.14 -4.58 2.94
N TRP A 105 7.89 -4.53 2.45
CA TRP A 105 7.51 -5.05 1.14
C TRP A 105 8.26 -4.35 0.00
N ASP A 106 8.25 -3.00 -0.01
CA ASP A 106 8.91 -2.19 -1.05
C ASP A 106 10.42 -2.39 -1.10
N ALA A 107 11.04 -2.65 0.05
CA ALA A 107 12.46 -2.97 0.17
C ALA A 107 12.78 -4.45 -0.13
N ALA A 108 11.88 -5.15 -0.83
CA ALA A 108 12.04 -6.54 -1.24
C ALA A 108 12.19 -7.53 -0.08
N GLY A 109 11.51 -7.30 1.04
CA GLY A 109 11.50 -8.22 2.19
C GLY A 109 11.04 -9.64 1.82
N GLU A 110 10.21 -9.78 0.78
CA GLU A 110 9.79 -11.08 0.24
C GLU A 110 10.91 -11.84 -0.48
N ALA A 111 11.86 -11.14 -1.09
CA ALA A 111 13.01 -11.77 -1.75
C ALA A 111 14.14 -12.13 -0.77
N THR A 112 14.05 -11.64 0.47
CA THR A 112 15.07 -11.84 1.52
C THR A 112 14.74 -13.11 2.31
N MET A 113 15.21 -14.25 1.83
CA MET A 113 15.07 -15.55 2.50
C MET A 113 16.03 -15.68 3.67
N LEU A 114 15.54 -16.02 4.87
CA LEU A 114 16.37 -16.17 6.06
C LEU A 114 16.07 -17.48 6.77
N ASP A 115 17.13 -18.19 7.15
CA ASP A 115 17.01 -19.30 8.10
C ASP A 115 16.84 -18.78 9.55
N GLY A 116 16.48 -19.68 10.47
CA GLY A 116 16.28 -19.32 11.87
C GLY A 116 17.52 -18.80 12.59
N THR A 117 18.73 -19.13 12.13
CA THR A 117 19.99 -18.61 12.69
C THR A 117 20.27 -17.20 12.17
N GLU A 118 20.08 -16.95 10.89
CA GLU A 118 20.25 -15.65 10.26
C GLU A 118 19.28 -14.62 10.83
N ALA A 119 18.02 -15.01 11.04
CA ALA A 119 17.02 -14.15 11.69
C ALA A 119 17.40 -13.78 13.13
N ARG A 120 17.99 -14.71 13.90
CA ARG A 120 18.53 -14.42 15.24
C ARG A 120 19.70 -13.45 15.20
N HIS A 121 20.56 -13.53 14.19
CA HIS A 121 21.66 -12.58 13.99
C HIS A 121 21.17 -11.22 13.44
N LEU A 122 20.09 -11.21 12.65
CA LEU A 122 19.45 -10.00 12.15
C LEU A 122 18.95 -9.12 13.29
N GLY A 123 18.41 -9.71 14.36
CA GLY A 123 18.06 -9.00 15.59
C GLY A 123 16.76 -8.17 15.49
N SER A 124 16.59 -7.23 16.42
CA SER A 124 15.40 -6.36 16.51
C SER A 124 15.26 -5.45 15.30
N LEU A 125 14.07 -5.44 14.70
CA LEU A 125 13.71 -4.53 13.59
C LEU A 125 12.50 -3.66 13.93
N SER A 126 11.55 -4.20 14.69
CA SER A 126 10.25 -3.56 14.89
C SER A 126 10.22 -2.58 16.06
N HIS A 127 11.15 -2.69 17.02
CA HIS A 127 11.08 -2.02 18.32
C HIS A 127 9.86 -2.44 19.17
N ASP A 128 9.17 -3.53 18.81
CA ASP A 128 8.18 -4.20 19.65
C ASP A 128 8.78 -5.56 20.07
N PRO A 129 9.02 -5.77 21.38
CA PRO A 129 9.73 -6.95 21.85
C PRO A 129 9.00 -8.25 21.54
N VAL A 130 7.67 -8.22 21.41
CA VAL A 130 6.89 -9.42 21.07
C VAL A 130 7.10 -9.75 19.60
N ILE A 131 6.98 -8.77 18.70
CA ILE A 131 7.19 -8.99 17.26
C ILE A 131 8.62 -9.50 17.01
N ASP A 132 9.62 -8.86 17.62
CA ASP A 132 11.02 -9.25 17.44
C ASP A 132 11.30 -10.66 17.99
N GLN A 133 10.69 -11.04 19.12
CA GLN A 133 10.81 -12.38 19.69
C GLN A 133 10.18 -13.44 18.78
N GLU A 134 8.97 -13.20 18.28
CA GLU A 134 8.27 -14.13 17.39
C GLU A 134 9.05 -14.34 16.08
N MET A 135 9.62 -13.26 15.53
CA MET A 135 10.43 -13.30 14.32
C MET A 135 11.65 -14.22 14.47
N MET A 136 12.27 -14.22 15.66
CA MET A 136 13.43 -15.06 15.97
C MET A 136 13.08 -16.51 16.33
N ARG A 137 11.80 -16.80 16.62
CA ARG A 137 11.33 -18.13 17.03
C ARG A 137 11.21 -19.10 15.85
N GLU A 138 10.86 -18.60 14.67
CA GLU A 138 10.68 -19.43 13.48
C GLU A 138 12.01 -20.06 13.05
N ALA A 139 12.03 -21.38 13.00
CA ALA A 139 13.22 -22.16 12.69
C ALA A 139 13.30 -22.50 11.20
N SER A 140 12.15 -22.63 10.52
CA SER A 140 12.13 -22.92 9.09
C SER A 140 12.62 -21.71 8.28
N PRO A 141 13.38 -21.94 7.19
CA PRO A 141 13.68 -20.89 6.24
C PRO A 141 12.40 -20.36 5.57
N CYS A 142 12.21 -19.04 5.59
CA CYS A 142 11.11 -18.33 4.93
C CYS A 142 11.53 -16.90 4.61
N SER A 143 10.73 -16.17 3.86
CA SER A 143 11.06 -14.77 3.58
C SER A 143 10.95 -13.91 4.84
N LEU A 144 11.70 -12.81 4.89
CA LEU A 144 11.59 -11.84 5.97
C LEU A 144 10.16 -11.27 6.05
N TRP A 145 9.52 -11.07 4.90
CA TRP A 145 8.12 -10.63 4.83
C TRP A 145 7.18 -11.60 5.54
N GLU A 146 7.23 -12.88 5.18
CA GLU A 146 6.39 -13.92 5.79
C GLU A 146 6.60 -14.05 7.30
N ARG A 147 7.87 -14.02 7.71
CA ARG A 147 8.28 -14.10 9.11
C ARG A 147 7.74 -12.93 9.92
N VAL A 148 7.82 -11.71 9.38
CA VAL A 148 7.31 -10.51 10.05
C VAL A 148 5.79 -10.49 10.06
N LEU A 149 5.10 -10.86 8.97
CA LEU A 149 3.65 -10.97 8.94
C LEU A 149 3.12 -11.93 10.02
N GLY A 150 3.72 -13.11 10.14
CA GLY A 150 3.37 -14.07 11.19
C GLY A 150 3.58 -13.50 12.60
N SER A 151 4.68 -12.78 12.82
CA SER A 151 5.00 -12.15 14.10
C SER A 151 4.01 -11.05 14.47
N VAL A 152 3.59 -10.24 13.50
CA VAL A 152 2.57 -9.20 13.67
C VAL A 152 1.21 -9.83 13.96
N ALA A 153 0.82 -10.88 13.23
CA ALA A 153 -0.44 -11.60 13.48
C ALA A 153 -0.50 -12.21 14.90
N GLN A 154 0.62 -12.67 15.45
CA GLN A 154 0.69 -13.15 16.85
C GLN A 154 0.57 -12.01 17.87
N ARG A 155 1.13 -10.84 17.55
CA ARG A 155 1.11 -9.66 18.44
C ARG A 155 -0.26 -8.98 18.49
N TYR A 156 -0.97 -8.95 17.38
CA TYR A 156 -2.24 -8.25 17.23
C TYR A 156 -3.37 -9.26 17.02
N LEU A 157 -4.28 -9.38 17.99
CA LEU A 157 -5.34 -10.40 17.97
C LEU A 157 -6.45 -10.13 16.94
N CYS A 158 -6.51 -8.92 16.36
CA CYS A 158 -7.46 -8.58 15.30
C CYS A 158 -7.02 -7.32 14.53
N ALA A 159 -7.61 -7.16 13.34
CA ALA A 159 -7.37 -6.05 12.41
C ALA A 159 -7.55 -4.66 13.05
N ASP A 160 -8.58 -4.47 13.88
CA ASP A 160 -8.91 -3.17 14.47
C ASP A 160 -7.82 -2.62 15.40
N ASN A 161 -6.96 -3.48 15.96
CA ASN A 161 -5.83 -3.05 16.78
C ASN A 161 -4.62 -2.59 15.95
N LEU A 162 -4.61 -2.89 14.64
CA LEU A 162 -3.55 -2.50 13.72
C LEU A 162 -3.88 -1.20 13.00
N TYR A 163 -5.15 -0.97 12.66
CA TYR A 163 -5.57 0.26 11.99
C TYR A 163 -5.19 1.50 12.79
N THR A 164 -4.50 2.43 12.14
CA THR A 164 -4.22 3.77 12.67
C THR A 164 -5.35 4.73 12.31
N GLN A 165 -5.58 5.71 13.19
CA GLN A 165 -6.58 6.76 12.95
C GLN A 165 -6.25 7.54 11.68
N GLN A 166 -7.26 7.69 10.82
CA GLN A 166 -7.11 8.27 9.48
C GLN A 166 -6.72 9.74 9.55
N THR A 167 -5.74 10.12 8.73
CA THR A 167 -5.52 11.51 8.33
C THR A 167 -6.16 11.76 6.97
N GLN A 168 -6.80 12.92 6.78
CA GLN A 168 -7.27 13.33 5.44
C GLN A 168 -6.10 13.31 4.45
N TRP A 169 -6.18 12.51 3.40
CA TRP A 169 -5.21 12.57 2.30
C TRP A 169 -5.48 13.78 1.42
N LYS A 170 -4.41 14.42 0.95
CA LYS A 170 -4.48 15.60 0.06
C LYS A 170 -3.98 15.29 -1.35
N THR A 171 -3.31 14.15 -1.54
CA THR A 171 -2.72 13.75 -2.81
C THR A 171 -3.07 12.30 -3.16
N ILE A 172 -2.93 11.96 -4.44
CA ILE A 172 -3.18 10.60 -4.95
C ILE A 172 -2.19 9.61 -4.32
N GLU A 173 -0.93 10.01 -4.16
CA GLU A 173 0.14 9.18 -3.59
C GLU A 173 -0.19 8.80 -2.14
N GLN A 174 -0.72 9.74 -1.36
CA GLN A 174 -1.18 9.46 0.01
C GLN A 174 -2.38 8.49 0.00
N GLY A 175 -3.30 8.65 -0.95
CA GLY A 175 -4.43 7.72 -1.12
C GLY A 175 -3.98 6.31 -1.50
N ILE A 176 -3.03 6.17 -2.44
CA ILE A 176 -2.44 4.89 -2.82
C ILE A 176 -1.74 4.24 -1.63
N GLN A 177 -0.91 5.00 -0.91
CA GLN A 177 -0.21 4.48 0.26
C GLN A 177 -1.22 3.97 1.30
N HIS A 178 -2.30 4.70 1.56
CA HIS A 178 -3.34 4.26 2.48
C HIS A 178 -4.04 2.98 2.04
N LEU A 179 -4.34 2.82 0.74
CA LEU A 179 -4.91 1.58 0.21
C LEU A 179 -3.97 0.39 0.43
N ARG A 180 -2.66 0.58 0.23
CA ARG A 180 -1.64 -0.47 0.48
C ARG A 180 -1.55 -0.82 1.96
N GLU A 181 -1.59 0.18 2.83
CA GLU A 181 -1.63 -0.03 4.29
C GLU A 181 -2.83 -0.87 4.70
N MET A 182 -4.01 -0.60 4.15
CA MET A 182 -5.20 -1.43 4.41
C MET A 182 -5.06 -2.84 3.84
N ALA A 183 -4.50 -2.99 2.64
CA ALA A 183 -4.23 -4.30 2.04
C ALA A 183 -3.29 -5.14 2.89
N VAL A 184 -2.27 -4.53 3.50
CA VAL A 184 -1.39 -5.22 4.46
C VAL A 184 -2.17 -5.74 5.67
N VAL A 185 -3.11 -4.95 6.21
CA VAL A 185 -3.94 -5.42 7.34
C VAL A 185 -4.76 -6.64 6.94
N GLU A 186 -5.38 -6.62 5.76
CA GLU A 186 -6.10 -7.79 5.22
C GLU A 186 -5.17 -8.99 5.10
N ILE A 187 -3.95 -8.82 4.58
CA ILE A 187 -2.96 -9.91 4.46
C ILE A 187 -2.56 -10.49 5.82
N VAL A 188 -2.33 -9.65 6.84
CA VAL A 188 -1.93 -10.10 8.19
C VAL A 188 -3.00 -11.02 8.80
N PHE A 189 -4.28 -10.76 8.53
CA PHE A 189 -5.41 -11.47 9.13
C PHE A 189 -6.13 -12.42 8.17
N SER A 190 -5.62 -12.59 6.94
CA SER A 190 -6.19 -13.49 5.96
C SER A 190 -5.71 -14.93 6.19
N ASP A 191 -6.65 -15.88 6.11
CA ASP A 191 -6.35 -17.30 6.06
C ASP A 191 -5.87 -17.75 4.66
N ASP A 192 -6.08 -16.92 3.63
CA ASP A 192 -5.62 -17.20 2.26
C ASP A 192 -4.18 -16.73 2.06
N LEU A 193 -3.25 -17.69 2.13
CA LEU A 193 -1.82 -17.49 1.98
C LEU A 193 -1.37 -17.33 0.52
N ASN A 194 -2.26 -17.49 -0.46
CA ASN A 194 -1.85 -17.56 -1.86
C ASN A 194 -1.37 -16.23 -2.45
N THR A 195 -1.73 -15.09 -1.84
CA THR A 195 -1.27 -13.77 -2.29
C THR A 195 -0.89 -12.88 -1.12
N ARG A 196 0.37 -12.96 -0.67
CA ARG A 196 0.96 -12.05 0.33
C ARG A 196 1.46 -10.73 -0.29
N ASN A 197 0.99 -10.36 -1.47
CA ASN A 197 1.37 -9.14 -2.16
C ASN A 197 0.32 -8.03 -1.93
N PRO A 198 0.63 -6.94 -1.20
CA PRO A 198 -0.31 -5.85 -0.92
C PRO A 198 -0.78 -5.11 -2.17
N ASP A 199 -0.04 -5.16 -3.28
CA ASP A 199 -0.38 -4.48 -4.53
C ASP A 199 -1.40 -5.26 -5.37
N LEU A 200 -1.68 -6.51 -5.01
CA LEU A 200 -2.62 -7.39 -5.71
C LEU A 200 -3.90 -7.68 -4.91
N VAL A 201 -4.01 -7.16 -3.69
CA VAL A 201 -5.20 -7.36 -2.85
C VAL A 201 -6.38 -6.58 -3.46
N PRO A 202 -7.48 -7.25 -3.84
CA PRO A 202 -8.67 -6.55 -4.31
C PRO A 202 -9.31 -5.75 -3.17
N CYS A 203 -9.88 -4.59 -3.49
CA CYS A 203 -10.57 -3.78 -2.48
C CYS A 203 -11.74 -4.56 -1.85
N THR A 204 -11.62 -4.89 -0.55
CA THR A 204 -12.63 -5.64 0.20
C THR A 204 -13.75 -4.72 0.70
N PRO A 205 -14.94 -5.25 1.05
CA PRO A 205 -15.98 -4.48 1.72
C PRO A 205 -15.54 -3.86 3.07
N VAL A 206 -14.53 -4.43 3.73
CA VAL A 206 -13.95 -3.86 4.96
C VAL A 206 -13.14 -2.61 4.62
N MET A 207 -12.30 -2.66 3.58
CA MET A 207 -11.55 -1.50 3.10
C MET A 207 -12.49 -0.36 2.69
N TRP A 208 -13.56 -0.64 1.94
CA TRP A 208 -14.53 0.38 1.53
C TRP A 208 -15.19 1.11 2.72
N ARG A 209 -15.52 0.40 3.79
CA ARG A 209 -16.12 1.01 4.99
C ARG A 209 -15.16 1.92 5.76
N LYS A 210 -13.85 1.77 5.58
CA LYS A 210 -12.84 2.61 6.23
C LYS A 210 -12.38 3.78 5.36
N LEU A 211 -12.72 3.78 4.06
CA LEU A 211 -12.42 4.86 3.12
C LEU A 211 -13.44 6.00 3.11
N VAL A 212 -14.68 5.72 3.49
CA VAL A 212 -15.83 6.66 3.45
C VAL A 212 -16.05 7.30 4.83
#